data_AF-A0A965PTV5-F1
#
_entry.id   AF-A0A965PTV5-F1
#
_cell.length_a   1.000
_cell.length_b   1.000
_cell.length_c   1.000
_cell.angle_alpha   90.00
_cell.angle_beta   90.00
_cell.angle_gamma   90.00
#
_symmetry.space_group_name_H-M   'P 1'
#
loop_
_entity.id
_entity.type
_entity.pdbx_description
1 polymer ?
#
loop_
_entity_poly.entity_id
_entity_poly.type
_entity_poly.pdbx_seq_one_letter_code
_entity_poly.pdbx_strand_id
1 'polypeptide(L)'
;MAHFAEIFNGVVQRVIVVHNNEEANGAQFCHDLLGGQWIQTSYNGNIRKQFAGIGYTYDHVRDEFVAPQPYPSWTLDENNDWQPPTPMPSSGGPYRWSEEELEWVAI
;
A
#
# COMPACT_ATOMS: atom_id res chain seq x y z
N MET A 1 5.63 5.80 -16.97
CA MET A 1 4.27 6.24 -16.62
C MET A 1 4.25 6.50 -15.13
N ALA A 2 3.64 7.59 -14.68
CA ALA A 2 3.51 7.94 -13.27
C ALA A 2 2.20 7.38 -12.71
N HIS A 3 2.16 7.04 -11.43
CA HIS A 3 0.95 6.50 -10.80
C HIS A 3 0.48 7.47 -9.72
N PHE A 4 -0.84 7.67 -9.63
CA PHE A 4 -1.46 8.56 -8.66
C PHE A 4 -2.60 7.85 -7.96
N ALA A 5 -2.60 7.91 -6.64
CA ALA A 5 -3.63 7.35 -5.76
C ALA A 5 -4.61 8.45 -5.34
N GLU A 6 -5.90 8.22 -5.54
CA GLU A 6 -6.96 9.09 -5.00
C GLU A 6 -7.21 8.77 -3.54
N ILE A 7 -7.21 9.78 -2.68
CA ILE A 7 -7.40 9.66 -1.23
C ILE A 7 -8.74 10.25 -0.82
N PHE A 8 -9.50 9.49 -0.04
CA PHE A 8 -10.73 9.94 0.61
C PHE A 8 -10.74 9.47 2.07
N ASN A 9 -10.91 10.40 3.02
CA ASN A 9 -10.82 10.11 4.45
C ASN A 9 -9.54 9.36 4.85
N GLY A 10 -8.42 9.70 4.22
CA GLY A 10 -7.11 9.06 4.46
C GLY A 10 -6.93 7.69 3.80
N VAL A 11 -7.93 7.18 3.07
CA VAL A 11 -7.90 5.85 2.43
C VAL A 11 -7.81 5.99 0.91
N VAL A 12 -7.04 5.12 0.28
CA VAL A 12 -6.87 5.02 -1.17
C VAL A 12 -8.11 4.41 -1.80
N GLN A 13 -8.76 5.17 -2.69
CA GLN A 13 -9.98 4.76 -3.39
C GLN A 13 -9.70 4.08 -4.72
N ARG A 14 -8.71 4.59 -5.45
CA ARG A 14 -8.24 4.05 -6.73
C ARG A 14 -6.83 4.53 -7.03
N VAL A 15 -6.17 3.83 -7.94
CA VAL A 15 -4.89 4.24 -8.51
C VAL A 15 -5.03 4.32 -10.01
N ILE A 16 -4.58 5.43 -10.59
CA ILE A 16 -4.59 5.63 -12.03
C ILE A 16 -3.17 5.87 -12.54
N VAL A 17 -3.00 5.62 -13.82
CA VAL A 17 -1.74 5.81 -14.52
C VAL A 17 -1.81 7.09 -15.34
N VAL A 18 -0.87 7.98 -15.12
CA VAL A 18 -0.72 9.26 -15.80
C VAL A 18 0.51 9.20 -16.69
N HIS A 19 0.43 9.81 -17.87
CA HIS A 19 1.55 9.86 -18.80
C HIS A 19 2.69 10.70 -18.20
N ASN A 20 3.95 10.34 -18.45
CA ASN A 20 5.12 11.01 -17.83
C ASN A 20 5.17 12.52 -18.11
N ASN A 21 4.64 12.97 -19.25
CA ASN A 21 4.62 14.39 -19.60
C ASN A 21 3.82 15.24 -18.61
N GLU A 22 2.86 14.65 -17.90
CA GLU A 22 2.03 15.33 -16.90
C GLU A 22 2.51 15.07 -15.47
N GLU A 23 3.59 14.30 -15.25
CA GLU A 23 4.02 13.83 -13.93
C GLU A 23 4.29 14.97 -12.95
N ALA A 24 4.95 16.04 -13.39
CA ALA A 24 5.34 17.17 -12.55
C ALA A 24 4.14 17.85 -11.87
N ASN A 25 2.98 17.87 -12.53
CA ASN A 25 1.73 18.42 -12.00
C ASN A 25 0.64 17.34 -11.91
N GLY A 26 1.02 16.06 -11.85
CA GLY A 26 0.10 14.96 -12.09
C GLY A 26 -1.02 14.88 -11.05
N ALA A 27 -0.74 15.24 -9.80
CA ALA A 27 -1.76 15.33 -8.76
C ALA A 27 -2.83 16.40 -9.09
N GLN A 28 -2.40 17.58 -9.57
CA GLN A 28 -3.31 18.64 -10.01
C GLN A 28 -4.08 18.23 -11.27
N PHE A 29 -3.40 17.62 -12.24
CA PHE A 29 -4.04 17.08 -13.44
C PHE A 29 -5.17 16.09 -13.10
N CYS A 30 -4.92 15.16 -12.17
CA CYS A 30 -5.93 14.22 -11.71
C CYS A 30 -7.09 14.93 -11.00
N HIS A 31 -6.80 15.93 -10.15
CA HIS A 31 -7.81 16.73 -9.47
C HIS A 31 -8.70 17.49 -10.47
N ASP A 32 -8.10 18.13 -11.48
CA ASP A 32 -8.84 18.93 -12.47
C ASP A 32 -9.73 18.04 -13.34
N LEU A 33 -9.28 16.81 -13.65
CA LEU A 33 -10.01 15.87 -14.48
C LEU A 33 -11.10 15.11 -13.72
N LEU A 34 -10.84 14.71 -12.47
CA LEU A 34 -11.65 13.74 -11.74
C LEU A 34 -12.14 14.23 -10.37
N GLY A 35 -11.71 15.41 -9.92
CA GLY A 35 -11.88 15.87 -8.54
C GLY A 35 -11.00 15.09 -7.55
N GLY A 36 -11.26 15.26 -6.25
CA GLY A 36 -10.61 14.45 -5.20
C GLY A 36 -9.18 14.88 -4.86
N GLN A 37 -8.56 14.21 -3.90
CA GLN A 37 -7.17 14.45 -3.52
C GLN A 37 -6.28 13.35 -4.09
N TRP A 38 -5.17 13.71 -4.71
CA TRP A 38 -4.30 12.76 -5.41
C TRP A 38 -2.87 12.85 -4.90
N ILE A 39 -2.27 11.68 -4.69
CA ILE A 39 -0.89 11.56 -4.21
C ILE A 39 -0.14 10.62 -5.13
N GLN A 40 1.06 11.02 -5.55
CA GLN A 40 1.90 10.19 -6.41
C GLN A 40 2.36 8.94 -5.66
N THR A 41 2.26 7.80 -6.31
CA THR A 41 2.75 6.50 -5.84
C THR A 41 3.71 5.92 -6.87
N SER A 42 4.65 5.08 -6.44
CA SER A 42 5.62 4.44 -7.34
C SER A 42 5.40 2.94 -7.38
N TYR A 43 5.27 2.38 -8.59
CA TYR A 43 5.12 0.94 -8.79
C TYR A 43 6.25 0.11 -8.14
N ASN A 44 7.46 0.67 -8.07
CA ASN A 44 8.63 0.01 -7.48
C ASN A 44 8.85 0.34 -5.98
N GLY A 45 7.94 1.07 -5.33
CA GLY A 45 8.06 1.42 -3.91
C GLY A 45 9.14 2.46 -3.57
N ASN A 46 9.81 3.07 -4.55
CA ASN A 46 10.83 4.09 -4.30
C ASN A 46 10.29 5.40 -3.68
N ILE A 47 8.99 5.65 -3.80
CA ILE A 47 8.29 6.83 -3.30
C ILE A 47 7.26 6.35 -2.29
N ARG A 48 7.22 6.99 -1.11
CA ARG A 48 6.21 6.74 -0.06
C ARG A 48 6.18 5.28 0.41
N LYS A 49 7.38 4.70 0.53
CA LYS A 49 7.69 3.34 1.00
C LYS A 49 7.18 2.19 0.13
N GLN A 50 5.94 2.23 -0.33
CA GLN A 50 5.32 1.17 -1.10
C GLN A 50 4.30 1.68 -2.10
N PHE A 51 3.97 0.84 -3.07
CA PHE A 51 2.92 1.15 -4.03
C PHE A 51 1.55 1.14 -3.34
N ALA A 52 0.86 2.28 -3.36
CA ALA A 52 -0.53 2.38 -2.93
C ALA A 52 -1.43 1.35 -3.63
N GLY A 53 -2.22 0.63 -2.84
CA GLY A 53 -3.33 -0.19 -3.32
C GLY A 53 -4.67 0.36 -2.83
N ILE A 54 -5.77 -0.06 -3.45
CA ILE A 54 -7.11 0.27 -2.95
C ILE A 54 -7.25 -0.23 -1.51
N GLY A 55 -7.78 0.61 -0.62
CA GLY A 55 -7.92 0.33 0.81
C GLY A 55 -6.68 0.61 1.65
N TYR A 56 -5.56 1.02 1.05
CA TYR A 56 -4.38 1.45 1.80
C TYR A 56 -4.69 2.77 2.50
N THR A 57 -4.10 2.99 3.66
CA THR A 57 -4.16 4.28 4.37
C THR A 57 -2.94 5.11 4.01
N TYR A 58 -3.11 6.42 3.86
CA TYR A 58 -2.00 7.35 3.70
C TYR A 58 -1.63 7.99 5.04
N ASP A 59 -0.43 7.69 5.54
CA ASP A 59 0.16 8.35 6.71
C ASP A 59 0.84 9.65 6.26
N HIS A 60 0.15 10.77 6.48
CA HIS A 60 0.63 12.11 6.14
C HIS A 60 1.80 12.59 7.02
N VAL A 61 2.03 11.98 8.19
CA VAL A 61 3.13 12.35 9.09
C VAL A 61 4.43 11.75 8.58
N ARG A 62 4.39 10.49 8.13
CA ARG A 62 5.56 9.78 7.59
C ARG A 62 5.70 9.88 6.07
N ASP A 63 4.73 10.48 5.39
CA ASP A 63 4.64 10.52 3.92
C ASP A 63 4.76 9.10 3.32
N GLU A 64 3.90 8.19 3.76
CA GLU A 64 3.92 6.80 3.30
C GLU A 64 2.53 6.18 3.17
N PHE A 65 2.43 5.15 2.33
CA PHE A 65 1.24 4.32 2.26
C PHE A 65 1.39 3.13 3.19
N VAL A 66 0.30 2.78 3.87
CA VAL A 66 0.21 1.64 4.80
C VAL A 66 -0.87 0.70 4.28
N ALA A 67 -0.50 -0.57 4.04
CA ALA A 67 -1.43 -1.59 3.62
C ALA A 67 -2.54 -1.81 4.67
N PRO A 68 -3.76 -2.21 4.27
CA PRO A 68 -4.75 -2.66 5.23
C PRO A 68 -4.26 -3.90 5.97
N GLN A 69 -4.75 -4.11 7.19
CA GLN A 69 -4.41 -5.28 8.00
C GLN A 69 -4.73 -6.58 7.22
N PRO A 70 -3.71 -7.42 6.93
CA PRO A 70 -3.93 -8.65 6.15
C PRO A 70 -4.76 -9.68 6.92
N TYR A 71 -4.47 -9.81 8.22
CA TYR A 71 -5.14 -10.73 9.13
C TYR A 71 -5.28 -10.11 10.53
N PRO A 72 -6.37 -10.38 11.28
CA PRO A 72 -6.58 -9.84 12.61
C PRO A 72 -5.45 -10.09 13.61
N SER A 73 -4.75 -11.23 13.49
CA SER A 73 -3.64 -11.59 14.36
C SER A 73 -2.33 -10.82 14.08
N TRP A 74 -2.22 -10.17 12.92
CA TRP A 74 -1.00 -9.45 12.55
C TRP A 74 -0.98 -8.07 13.18
N THR A 75 0.17 -7.68 13.71
CA THR A 75 0.37 -6.38 14.37
C THR A 75 1.25 -5.48 13.51
N LEU A 76 0.93 -4.19 13.48
CA LEU A 76 1.72 -3.20 12.76
C LEU A 76 2.94 -2.81 13.60
N ASP A 77 4.14 -2.88 13.02
CA ASP A 77 5.37 -2.46 13.69
C ASP A 77 5.63 -0.95 13.58
N GLU A 78 6.74 -0.49 14.16
CA GLU A 78 7.14 0.93 14.17
C GLU A 78 7.43 1.49 12.76
N ASN A 79 7.73 0.62 11.80
CA ASN A 79 7.98 0.97 10.42
C ASN A 79 6.69 0.96 9.59
N ASN A 80 5.52 0.65 10.15
CA ASN A 80 4.28 0.42 9.41
C ASN A 80 4.35 -0.80 8.46
N ASP A 81 5.02 -1.87 8.89
CA ASP A 81 4.95 -3.19 8.28
C ASP A 81 4.13 -4.16 9.15
N TRP A 82 3.26 -4.94 8.51
CA TRP A 82 2.45 -5.93 9.19
C TRP A 82 3.29 -7.16 9.54
N GLN A 83 3.37 -7.49 10.82
CA GLN A 83 4.13 -8.62 11.34
C GLN A 83 3.17 -9.74 11.78
N PRO A 84 3.34 -10.98 11.27
CA PRO A 84 2.63 -12.12 11.81
C PRO A 84 3.13 -12.45 13.22
N PRO A 85 2.30 -13.03 14.10
CA PRO A 85 2.73 -13.49 15.42
C PRO A 85 3.74 -14.64 15.34
N THR A 86 3.67 -15.46 14.28
CA THR A 86 4.61 -16.56 14.03
C THR A 86 5.47 -16.24 12.81
N PRO A 87 6.82 -16.21 12.94
CA PRO A 87 7.72 -15.94 11.83
C PRO A 87 7.57 -16.95 10.69
N MET A 88 7.70 -16.46 9.45
CA MET A 88 7.67 -17.33 8.26
C MET A 88 8.85 -18.31 8.28
N PRO A 89 8.64 -19.61 8.02
CA PRO A 89 9.73 -20.59 7.96
C PRO A 89 10.77 -20.21 6.89
N SER A 90 12.06 -20.32 7.24
CA SER A 90 13.17 -19.96 6.34
C SER A 90 13.48 -21.02 5.26
N SER A 91 12.87 -22.20 5.35
CA SER A 91 13.11 -23.33 4.46
C SER A 91 11.86 -24.20 4.37
N GLY A 92 11.53 -24.68 3.17
CA GLY A 92 10.46 -25.68 2.99
C GLY A 92 9.37 -25.32 1.97
N GLY A 93 9.68 -24.43 1.02
CA GLY A 93 8.82 -24.17 -0.14
C GLY A 93 7.81 -23.04 0.07
N PRO A 94 6.74 -22.99 -0.74
CA PRO A 94 5.70 -21.99 -0.60
C PRO A 94 4.85 -22.26 0.65
N TYR A 95 4.54 -21.21 1.40
CA TYR A 95 3.67 -21.25 2.58
C TYR A 95 2.48 -20.33 2.41
N ARG A 96 1.37 -20.65 3.07
CA ARG A 96 0.23 -19.77 3.29
C ARG A 96 0.02 -19.56 4.79
N TRP A 97 -0.48 -18.39 5.19
CA TRP A 97 -0.82 -18.12 6.58
C TRP A 97 -2.15 -18.81 6.96
N SER A 98 -2.17 -19.48 8.12
CA SER A 98 -3.36 -20.05 8.76
C SER A 98 -3.77 -19.17 9.93
N GLU A 99 -4.84 -18.40 9.78
CA GLU A 99 -5.31 -17.49 10.84
C GLU A 99 -5.92 -18.24 12.03
N GLU A 100 -6.47 -19.43 11.82
CA GLU A 100 -7.06 -20.25 12.88
C GLU A 100 -6.00 -20.84 13.81
N GLU A 101 -4.86 -21.24 13.25
CA GLU A 101 -3.76 -21.90 13.97
C GLU A 101 -2.62 -20.93 14.33
N LEU A 102 -2.65 -19.70 13.80
CA LEU A 102 -1.61 -18.68 13.94
C LEU A 102 -0.23 -19.18 13.46
N GLU A 103 -0.19 -19.93 12.37
CA GLU A 103 1.04 -20.49 11.82
C GLU A 103 1.08 -20.54 10.28
N TRP A 104 2.26 -20.83 9.74
CA TRP A 104 2.48 -20.98 8.30
C TRP A 104 2.32 -22.43 7.86
N VAL A 105 1.38 -22.68 6.95
CA VAL A 105 1.10 -24.02 6.42
C VAL A 105 1.69 -24.14 5.02
N ALA A 106 2.44 -25.22 4.75
CA ALA A 106 3.00 -25.48 3.43
C ALA A 106 1.87 -25.68 2.39
N ILE A 107 2.09 -25.19 1.17
CA ILE A 107 1.16 -25.35 0.04
C ILE A 107 1.43 -26.66 -0.69
#